data_AF-A0A523MDZ0-F1
#
_entry.id   AF-A0A523MDZ0-F1
#
_cell.length_a   1.000
_cell.length_b   1.000
_cell.length_c   1.000
_cell.angle_alpha   90.00
_cell.angle_beta   90.00
_cell.angle_gamma   90.00
#
_symmetry.space_group_name_H-M   'P 1'
#
loop_
_entity.id
_entity.type
_entity.pdbx_description
1 polymer ?
#
loop_
_entity_poly.entity_id
_entity_poly.type
_entity_poly.pdbx_seq_one_letter_code
_entity_poly.pdbx_strand_id
1 'polypeptide(L)'
;MNFKLTIITLWSLMVTGYAFAHHSFAPYDIRNPIEITGVAEDFVYRRPHPMLTLLDDENVEWEIEVPLRFWDRAGITQDAIKPGDELMVRGFPARNGDPEMAMGGFELNGTFYSVHEEVGQRSGNEAADAIESGESLESVLERYSESE
;
A
#
# COMPACT_ATOMS: atom_id res chain seq x y z
N MET A 1 4.99 15.84 54.83
CA MET A 1 5.63 15.40 53.56
C MET A 1 4.72 14.34 52.96
N ASN A 2 3.88 14.76 52.02
CA ASN A 2 2.64 14.06 51.68
C ASN A 2 2.89 12.98 50.62
N PHE A 3 3.11 11.75 51.07
CA PHE A 3 3.32 10.54 50.28
C PHE A 3 2.15 10.13 49.36
N LYS A 4 1.09 10.95 49.30
CA LYS A 4 -0.16 10.63 48.57
C LYS A 4 -0.15 11.07 47.10
N LEU A 5 0.83 11.88 46.67
CA LEU A 5 0.91 12.33 45.27
C LEU A 5 1.68 11.39 44.34
N THR A 6 2.38 10.37 44.85
CA THR A 6 3.26 9.53 44.03
C THR A 6 2.54 8.38 43.31
N ILE A 7 1.32 8.02 43.74
CA ILE A 7 0.60 6.85 43.20
C ILE A 7 -0.25 7.20 41.94
N ILE A 8 -0.64 8.47 41.77
CA ILE A 8 -1.50 8.87 40.65
C ILE A 8 -0.70 9.01 39.35
N THR A 9 0.60 9.31 39.41
CA THR A 9 1.43 9.48 38.21
C THR A 9 1.75 8.15 37.51
N LEU A 10 1.75 7.03 38.23
CA LEU A 10 2.14 5.72 37.69
C LEU A 10 1.02 5.00 36.91
N TRP A 11 -0.23 5.46 37.01
CA TRP A 11 -1.37 4.88 36.27
C TRP A 11 -1.56 5.46 34.86
N SER A 12 -0.84 6.54 34.51
CA SER A 12 -1.01 7.23 33.23
C SER A 12 -0.23 6.63 32.06
N LEU A 13 0.57 5.56 32.26
CA LEU A 13 1.47 5.01 31.23
C LEU A 13 1.03 3.69 30.58
N MET A 14 -0.17 3.16 30.86
CA MET A 14 -0.61 1.85 30.33
C MET A 14 -1.68 1.89 29.23
N VAL A 15 -1.89 3.04 28.57
CA VAL A 15 -2.64 3.09 27.31
C VAL A 15 -1.66 3.38 26.17
N THR A 16 -0.67 2.52 26.00
CA THR A 16 -0.11 2.31 24.66
C THR A 16 -1.14 1.52 23.88
N GLY A 17 -2.15 2.21 23.35
CA GLY A 17 -2.98 1.66 22.30
C GLY A 17 -2.03 1.17 21.20
N TYR A 18 -2.10 -0.12 20.89
CA TYR A 18 -1.50 -0.63 19.67
C TYR A 18 -2.23 0.09 18.55
N ALA A 19 -1.66 1.18 18.04
CA ALA A 19 -2.02 1.72 16.74
C ALA A 19 -1.64 0.63 15.74
N PHE A 20 -2.58 -0.29 15.49
CA PHE A 20 -2.48 -1.14 14.33
C PHE A 20 -2.64 -0.19 13.15
N ALA A 21 -1.54 0.18 12.49
CA ALA A 21 -1.64 0.64 11.11
C ALA A 21 -2.10 -0.59 10.30
N HIS A 22 -3.35 -0.60 9.85
CA HIS A 22 -3.87 -1.68 9.05
C HIS A 22 -3.30 -1.51 7.64
N HIS A 23 -2.34 -2.35 7.24
CA HIS A 23 -1.79 -2.43 5.88
C HIS A 23 -2.83 -2.97 4.88
N SER A 24 -4.05 -2.45 4.88
CA SER A 24 -5.19 -3.07 4.22
C SER A 24 -5.07 -3.02 2.71
N PHE A 25 -5.20 -4.17 2.06
CA PHE A 25 -5.40 -4.28 0.61
C PHE A 25 -6.88 -4.17 0.20
N ALA A 26 -7.80 -3.87 1.14
CA ALA A 26 -9.22 -3.73 0.82
C ALA A 26 -9.51 -2.66 -0.26
N PRO A 27 -8.80 -1.49 -0.29
CA PRO A 27 -8.99 -0.49 -1.33
C PRO A 27 -8.61 -0.95 -2.74
N TYR A 28 -7.76 -1.98 -2.86
CA TYR A 28 -7.20 -2.41 -4.14
C TYR A 28 -7.90 -3.64 -4.71
N ASP A 29 -8.00 -3.70 -6.04
CA ASP A 29 -8.56 -4.84 -6.75
C ASP A 29 -7.55 -5.98 -6.90
N ILE A 30 -7.40 -6.74 -5.83
CA ILE A 30 -6.42 -7.83 -5.76
C ILE A 30 -6.68 -9.00 -6.73
N ARG A 31 -7.86 -9.06 -7.35
CA ARG A 31 -8.24 -10.13 -8.29
C ARG A 31 -7.94 -9.77 -9.75
N ASN A 32 -7.85 -8.48 -10.06
CA ASN A 32 -7.68 -7.98 -11.41
C ASN A 32 -6.46 -7.05 -11.47
N PRO A 33 -5.23 -7.58 -11.31
CA PRO A 33 -4.04 -6.78 -11.47
C PRO A 33 -3.92 -6.26 -12.91
N ILE A 34 -3.39 -5.06 -13.06
CA ILE A 34 -3.14 -4.40 -14.35
C ILE A 34 -1.65 -4.14 -14.55
N GLU A 35 -1.27 -3.84 -15.78
CA GLU A 35 0.05 -3.37 -16.16
C GLU A 35 -0.09 -1.96 -16.74
N ILE A 36 0.74 -1.03 -16.26
CA ILE A 36 0.86 0.33 -16.79
C ILE A 36 2.30 0.58 -17.21
N THR A 37 2.51 1.43 -18.21
CA THR A 37 3.84 1.84 -18.67
C THR A 37 3.94 3.35 -18.58
N GLY A 38 5.09 3.84 -18.11
CA GLY A 38 5.32 5.25 -17.93
C GLY A 38 6.73 5.58 -17.47
N VAL A 39 6.94 6.84 -17.14
CA VAL A 39 8.19 7.37 -16.62
C VAL A 39 8.06 7.63 -15.12
N ALA A 40 9.01 7.14 -14.33
CA ALA A 40 9.08 7.47 -12.91
C ALA A 40 9.38 8.96 -12.73
N GLU A 41 8.46 9.72 -12.13
CA GLU A 41 8.69 11.12 -11.80
C GLU A 41 9.37 11.28 -10.44
N ASP A 42 8.96 10.47 -9.47
CA ASP A 42 9.60 10.40 -8.15
C ASP A 42 9.48 9.00 -7.54
N PHE A 43 10.45 8.63 -6.71
CA PHE A 43 10.40 7.42 -5.89
C PHE A 43 10.86 7.72 -4.47
N VAL A 44 9.90 7.82 -3.56
CA VAL A 44 10.17 8.15 -2.16
C VAL A 44 10.24 6.86 -1.35
N TYR A 45 11.47 6.35 -1.16
CA TYR A 45 11.70 5.22 -0.26
C TYR A 45 11.63 5.63 1.22
N ARG A 46 10.41 5.82 1.75
CA ARG A 46 10.18 6.16 3.16
C ARG A 46 9.23 5.17 3.83
N ARG A 47 9.66 4.61 4.96
CA ARG A 47 8.80 3.72 5.77
C ARG A 47 7.66 4.55 6.43
N PRO A 48 6.43 4.00 6.59
CA PRO A 48 6.03 2.63 6.32
C PRO A 48 5.52 2.35 4.89
N HIS A 49 5.20 3.39 4.10
CA HIS A 49 4.64 3.29 2.75
C HIS A 49 5.57 4.02 1.76
N PRO A 50 6.56 3.33 1.18
CA PRO A 50 7.27 3.88 0.03
C PRO A 50 6.27 4.10 -1.11
N MET A 51 6.49 5.15 -1.88
CA MET A 51 5.59 5.58 -2.94
C MET A 51 6.38 5.86 -4.22
N LEU A 52 5.86 5.38 -5.36
CA LEU A 52 6.32 5.71 -6.70
C LEU A 52 5.26 6.60 -7.36
N THR A 53 5.68 7.73 -7.91
CA THR A 53 4.87 8.54 -8.81
C THR A 53 5.29 8.23 -10.24
N LEU A 54 4.36 7.74 -11.05
CA LEU A 54 4.61 7.35 -12.44
C LEU A 54 3.70 8.15 -13.37
N LEU A 55 4.27 8.82 -14.37
CA LEU A 55 3.49 9.46 -15.43
C LEU A 55 3.37 8.50 -16.62
N ASP A 56 2.16 8.07 -16.94
CA ASP A 56 1.92 7.17 -18.08
C ASP A 56 1.91 7.89 -19.43
N ASP A 57 1.84 7.10 -20.51
CA ASP A 57 1.83 7.60 -21.89
C ASP A 57 0.61 8.49 -22.22
N GLU A 58 -0.47 8.40 -21.43
CA GLU A 58 -1.68 9.21 -21.57
C GLU A 58 -1.61 10.51 -20.74
N ASN A 59 -0.49 10.78 -20.06
CA ASN A 59 -0.28 11.87 -19.09
C ASN A 59 -1.17 11.75 -17.85
N VAL A 60 -1.50 10.53 -17.43
CA VAL A 60 -2.10 10.27 -16.12
C VAL A 60 -0.97 10.01 -15.13
N GLU A 61 -0.99 10.77 -14.02
CA GLU A 61 -0.09 10.56 -12.89
C GLU A 61 -0.67 9.45 -12.01
N TRP A 62 0.13 8.41 -11.79
CA TRP A 62 -0.20 7.27 -10.95
C TRP A 62 0.55 7.33 -9.63
N GLU A 63 -0.18 7.16 -8.51
CA GLU A 63 0.40 6.94 -7.19
C GLU A 63 0.46 5.44 -6.89
N ILE A 64 1.68 4.91 -6.78
CA ILE A 64 1.94 3.48 -6.68
C ILE A 64 2.55 3.17 -5.31
N GLU A 65 1.73 2.64 -4.40
CA GLU A 65 2.17 2.22 -3.09
C GLU A 65 3.06 0.98 -3.22
N VAL A 66 4.22 1.00 -2.57
CA VAL A 66 5.13 -0.14 -2.55
C VAL A 66 4.93 -0.96 -1.28
N PRO A 67 4.53 -2.24 -1.40
CA PRO A 67 4.37 -3.12 -0.25
C PRO A 67 5.73 -3.49 0.37
N LEU A 68 6.21 -2.67 1.31
CA LEU A 68 7.56 -2.70 1.87
C LEU A 68 8.02 -4.09 2.36
N ARG A 69 7.11 -4.87 2.97
CA ARG A 69 7.42 -6.24 3.42
C ARG A 69 7.80 -7.17 2.27
N PHE A 70 7.15 -7.00 1.13
CA PHE A 70 7.39 -7.80 -0.06
C PHE A 70 8.63 -7.29 -0.81
N TRP A 71 8.81 -5.98 -0.89
CA TRP A 71 10.02 -5.35 -1.43
C TRP A 71 11.30 -5.82 -0.69
N ASP A 72 11.30 -5.73 0.64
CA ASP A 72 12.43 -6.17 1.48
C ASP A 72 12.71 -7.68 1.29
N ARG A 73 11.66 -8.52 1.09
CA ARG A 73 11.80 -9.97 0.86
C ARG A 73 12.33 -10.31 -0.53
N ALA A 74 11.98 -9.52 -1.53
CA ALA A 74 12.49 -9.65 -2.89
C ALA A 74 13.97 -9.23 -2.99
N GLY A 75 14.51 -8.58 -1.96
CA GLY A 75 15.92 -8.15 -1.93
C GLY A 75 16.21 -6.96 -2.85
N ILE A 76 15.17 -6.22 -3.24
CA ILE A 76 15.29 -5.06 -4.11
C ILE A 76 15.86 -3.89 -3.30
N THR A 77 16.84 -3.18 -3.85
CA THR A 77 17.48 -2.06 -3.14
C THR A 77 16.56 -0.85 -3.08
N GLN A 78 16.79 0.03 -2.11
CA GLN A 78 15.94 1.22 -1.87
C GLN A 78 16.03 2.26 -3.00
N ASP A 79 17.08 2.17 -3.82
CA ASP A 79 17.42 3.05 -4.93
C ASP A 79 17.26 2.36 -6.29
N ALA A 80 16.52 1.25 -6.34
CA ALA A 80 16.33 0.45 -7.55
C ALA A 80 15.55 1.18 -8.65
N ILE A 81 14.71 2.14 -8.27
CA ILE A 81 13.95 3.01 -9.17
C ILE A 81 14.44 4.44 -8.97
N LYS A 82 14.65 5.16 -10.07
CA LYS A 82 15.10 6.55 -10.10
C LYS A 82 14.17 7.40 -10.97
N PRO A 83 14.05 8.70 -10.67
CA PRO A 83 13.40 9.63 -11.58
C PRO A 83 13.98 9.55 -13.00
N GLY A 84 13.10 9.44 -13.99
CA GLY A 84 13.43 9.27 -15.40
C GLY A 84 13.57 7.83 -15.88
N ASP A 85 13.45 6.83 -15.00
CA ASP A 85 13.38 5.43 -15.42
C ASP A 85 12.07 5.17 -16.17
N GLU A 86 12.16 4.54 -17.34
CA GLU A 86 11.01 3.98 -18.05
C GLU A 86 10.66 2.61 -17.44
N LEU A 87 9.44 2.49 -16.94
CA LEU A 87 8.97 1.32 -16.21
C LEU A 87 7.69 0.77 -16.84
N MET A 88 7.57 -0.56 -16.83
CA MET A 88 6.27 -1.21 -16.82
C MET A 88 6.00 -1.68 -15.39
N VAL A 89 4.91 -1.21 -14.79
CA VAL A 89 4.53 -1.58 -13.42
C VAL A 89 3.30 -2.47 -13.49
N ARG A 90 3.41 -3.65 -12.87
CA ARG A 90 2.28 -4.53 -12.60
C ARG A 90 1.78 -4.28 -11.18
N GLY A 91 0.50 -4.03 -11.01
CA GLY A 91 -0.07 -3.71 -9.70
C GLY A 91 -1.56 -4.01 -9.56
N PHE A 92 -2.07 -3.79 -8.36
CA PHE A 92 -3.48 -3.98 -8.00
C PHE A 92 -4.14 -2.60 -7.94
N PRO A 93 -4.98 -2.23 -8.92
CA PRO A 93 -5.50 -0.87 -9.04
C PRO A 93 -6.51 -0.56 -7.94
N ALA A 94 -6.66 0.70 -7.58
CA ALA A 94 -7.66 1.13 -6.62
C ALA A 94 -9.08 0.90 -7.14
N ARG A 95 -9.96 0.42 -6.27
CA ARG A 95 -11.34 0.03 -6.62
C ARG A 95 -12.25 1.24 -6.89
N ASN A 96 -11.91 2.41 -6.36
CA ASN A 96 -12.59 3.68 -6.59
C ASN A 96 -12.35 4.24 -8.00
N GLY A 97 -11.37 3.70 -8.74
CA GLY A 97 -11.02 4.14 -10.09
C GLY A 97 -10.06 5.33 -10.13
N ASP A 98 -9.55 5.76 -8.98
CA ASP A 98 -8.46 6.74 -8.92
C ASP A 98 -7.17 6.09 -9.49
N PRO A 99 -6.24 6.88 -10.07
CA PRO A 99 -4.98 6.37 -10.62
C PRO A 99 -4.00 6.00 -9.50
N GLU A 100 -4.42 5.07 -8.65
CA GLU A 100 -3.69 4.56 -7.52
C GLU A 100 -3.56 3.04 -7.66
N MET A 101 -2.46 2.46 -7.18
CA MET A 101 -2.34 1.01 -7.09
C MET A 101 -1.34 0.56 -6.03
N ALA A 102 -1.47 -0.69 -5.58
CA ALA A 102 -0.41 -1.38 -4.85
C ALA A 102 0.50 -2.15 -5.80
N MET A 103 1.81 -1.99 -5.68
CA MET A 103 2.79 -2.62 -6.56
C MET A 103 2.88 -4.15 -6.37
N GLY A 104 2.66 -4.91 -7.44
CA GLY A 104 2.96 -6.34 -7.51
C GLY A 104 4.35 -6.63 -8.12
N GLY A 105 4.85 -5.76 -8.98
CA GLY A 105 6.20 -5.85 -9.54
C GLY A 105 6.43 -4.79 -10.62
N PHE A 106 7.66 -4.70 -11.12
CA PHE A 106 7.99 -3.77 -12.18
C PHE A 106 9.07 -4.34 -13.11
N GLU A 107 9.05 -3.95 -14.37
CA GLU A 107 10.12 -4.18 -15.32
C GLU A 107 10.95 -2.91 -15.48
N LEU A 108 12.27 -3.06 -15.41
CA LEU A 108 13.24 -2.02 -15.71
C LEU A 108 14.34 -2.62 -16.59
N ASN A 109 14.62 -2.00 -17.74
CA ASN A 109 15.66 -2.43 -18.68
C ASN A 109 15.55 -3.92 -19.09
N GLY A 110 14.32 -4.42 -19.32
CA GLY A 110 14.06 -5.81 -19.71
C GLY A 110 14.20 -6.83 -18.58
N THR A 111 14.39 -6.38 -17.33
CA THR A 111 14.43 -7.24 -16.15
C THR A 111 13.18 -7.01 -15.31
N PHE A 112 12.38 -8.06 -15.11
CA PHE A 112 11.23 -8.00 -14.23
C PHE A 112 11.62 -8.30 -12.78
N TYR A 113 11.28 -7.37 -11.89
CA TYR A 113 11.43 -7.45 -10.44
C TYR A 113 10.07 -7.78 -9.82
N SER A 114 9.87 -9.04 -9.45
CA SER A 114 8.67 -9.47 -8.73
C SER A 114 8.71 -8.99 -7.29
N VAL A 115 7.68 -8.25 -6.86
CA VAL A 115 7.50 -7.83 -5.47
C VAL A 115 6.55 -8.83 -4.79
N HIS A 116 5.36 -9.04 -5.35
CA HIS A 116 4.50 -10.18 -5.06
C HIS A 116 3.48 -10.42 -6.19
N GLU A 117 3.16 -11.70 -6.45
CA GLU A 117 2.22 -12.07 -7.51
C GLU A 117 0.77 -12.10 -7.04
N GLU A 118 0.55 -12.39 -5.75
CA GLU A 118 -0.77 -12.54 -5.16
C GLU A 118 -0.85 -11.82 -3.81
N VAL A 119 -2.06 -11.39 -3.44
CA VAL A 119 -2.35 -10.82 -2.11
C VAL A 119 -3.13 -11.84 -1.28
N GLY A 120 -2.41 -12.56 -0.42
CA GLY A 120 -3.02 -13.46 0.58
C GLY A 120 -3.55 -12.74 1.83
N GLN A 121 -3.59 -11.41 1.83
CA GLN A 121 -4.04 -10.66 3.01
C GLN A 121 -5.55 -10.77 3.18
N ARG A 122 -5.97 -11.04 4.43
CA ARG A 122 -7.39 -11.24 4.76
C ARG A 122 -8.28 -10.08 4.35
N SER A 123 -7.90 -8.82 4.62
CA SER A 123 -8.76 -7.67 4.31
C SER A 123 -8.98 -7.48 2.81
N GLY A 124 -7.94 -7.67 1.99
CA GLY A 124 -8.09 -7.67 0.53
C GLY A 124 -9.05 -8.76 0.05
N ASN A 125 -8.93 -9.99 0.57
CA ASN A 125 -9.79 -11.11 0.19
C ASN A 125 -11.25 -10.92 0.68
N GLU A 126 -11.45 -10.52 1.94
CA GLU A 126 -12.78 -10.26 2.49
C GLU A 126 -13.50 -9.11 1.78
N ALA A 127 -12.78 -8.02 1.46
CA ALA A 127 -13.33 -6.91 0.69
C ALA A 127 -13.75 -7.36 -0.71
N ALA A 128 -12.88 -8.12 -1.36
CA ALA A 128 -13.14 -8.65 -2.68
C ALA A 128 -14.36 -9.60 -2.64
N ASP A 129 -14.44 -10.53 -1.68
CA ASP A 129 -15.56 -11.48 -1.53
C ASP A 129 -16.89 -10.73 -1.30
N ALA A 130 -16.88 -9.70 -0.46
CA ALA A 130 -18.05 -8.87 -0.19
C ALA A 130 -18.57 -8.16 -1.45
N ILE A 131 -17.68 -7.56 -2.24
CA ILE A 131 -18.04 -6.89 -3.49
C ILE A 131 -18.61 -7.89 -4.50
N GLU A 132 -18.00 -9.08 -4.66
CA GLU A 132 -18.52 -10.13 -5.53
C GLU A 132 -19.88 -10.68 -5.08
N SER A 133 -20.15 -10.65 -3.77
CA SER A 133 -21.46 -11.01 -3.22
C SER A 133 -22.53 -9.93 -3.41
N GLY A 134 -22.16 -8.77 -3.97
CA GLY A 134 -23.07 -7.68 -4.30
C GLY A 134 -23.10 -6.54 -3.27
N GLU A 135 -22.20 -6.51 -2.30
CA GLU A 135 -22.06 -5.36 -1.40
C GLU A 135 -21.46 -4.16 -2.15
N SER A 136 -21.96 -2.96 -1.88
CA SER A 136 -21.44 -1.75 -2.50
C SER A 136 -20.02 -1.45 -2.05
N LEU A 137 -19.19 -0.94 -2.96
CA LEU A 137 -17.81 -0.53 -2.67
C LEU A 137 -17.72 0.40 -1.44
N GLU A 138 -18.60 1.39 -1.34
CA GLU A 138 -18.63 2.35 -0.23
C GLU A 138 -18.76 1.66 1.13
N SER A 139 -19.77 0.78 1.30
CA SER A 139 -19.97 -0.05 2.51
C SER A 139 -18.76 -0.94 2.82
N VAL A 140 -18.13 -1.50 1.78
CA VAL A 140 -16.94 -2.32 1.98
C VAL A 140 -15.79 -1.46 2.50
N LEU A 141 -15.50 -0.32 1.87
CA LEU A 141 -14.40 0.56 2.25
C LEU A 141 -14.60 1.20 3.63
N GLU A 142 -15.83 1.50 4.04
CA GLU A 142 -16.14 2.03 5.38
C GLU A 142 -15.67 1.08 6.50
N ARG A 143 -15.69 -0.24 6.28
CA ARG A 143 -15.16 -1.23 7.24
C ARG A 143 -13.64 -1.17 7.41
N TYR A 144 -12.95 -0.58 6.44
CA TYR A 144 -11.49 -0.52 6.39
C TYR A 144 -10.93 0.91 6.49
N SER A 145 -11.79 1.94 6.56
CA SER A 145 -11.40 3.34 6.75
C SER A 145 -11.08 3.69 8.21
N GLU A 146 -11.42 2.84 9.18
CA GLU A 146 -11.08 3.05 10.59
C GLU A 146 -9.64 2.63 10.91
N SER A 147 -8.65 3.44 10.50
CA SER A 147 -7.39 3.69 11.24
C SER A 147 -6.49 4.68 10.48
N GLU A 148 -6.90 5.94 10.38
CA GLU A 148 -5.96 7.07 10.23
C GLU A 148 -5.91 7.90 11.51
#